data_AF-A0A662UYG7-F1
#
_entry.id   AF-A0A662UYG7-F1
#
_cell.length_a   1.000
_cell.length_b   1.000
_cell.length_c   1.000
_cell.angle_alpha   90.00
_cell.angle_beta   90.00
_cell.angle_gamma   90.00
#
_symmetry.space_group_name_H-M   'P 1'
#
loop_
_entity.id
_entity.type
_entity.pdbx_description
1 polymer ?
#
loop_
_entity_poly.entity_id
_entity_poly.type
_entity_poly.pdbx_seq_one_letter_code
_entity_poly.pdbx_strand_id
1 'polypeptide(L)'
;MEDPVLAYAPVLVKVYSDAVTKLFSRPSRLAGMRARFLRMFEVDMDMAARYLIWELSDMFSLPRPRAYLVRDRRFRLWGLVIARLGWYSRREIGVSVSAASDPYGLMETVAHEFFHYLVESKAGSGYRRARRHWLARSVEDALAERFARLVSGRCGP
;
A
#
# COMPACT_ATOMS: atom_id res chain seq x y z
N MET A 1 -31.30 2.68 10.02
CA MET A 1 -30.31 2.15 9.08
C MET A 1 -28.96 2.51 9.68
N GLU A 2 -28.20 1.54 10.19
CA GLU A 2 -26.88 1.84 10.79
C GLU A 2 -25.97 2.44 9.72
N ASP A 3 -25.24 3.49 10.07
CA ASP A 3 -24.28 4.12 9.17
C ASP A 3 -23.17 3.10 8.86
N PRO A 4 -22.99 2.69 7.58
CA PRO A 4 -21.96 1.75 7.19
C PRO A 4 -20.54 2.25 7.48
N VAL A 5 -20.34 3.52 7.83
CA VAL A 5 -19.05 4.01 8.31
C VAL A 5 -18.85 3.65 9.79
N LEU A 6 -19.85 3.87 10.63
CA LEU A 6 -19.78 3.55 12.06
C LEU A 6 -19.59 2.05 12.31
N ALA A 7 -20.16 1.21 11.45
CA ALA A 7 -19.99 -0.24 11.53
C ALA A 7 -18.58 -0.72 11.12
N TYR A 8 -17.86 0.01 10.24
CA TYR A 8 -16.62 -0.49 9.63
C TYR A 8 -15.37 0.29 10.02
N ALA A 9 -15.48 1.50 10.59
CA ALA A 9 -14.36 2.21 11.16
C ALA A 9 -13.61 1.38 12.24
N PRO A 10 -14.29 0.66 13.16
CA PRO A 10 -13.60 -0.20 14.13
C PRO A 10 -12.80 -1.33 13.46
N VAL A 11 -13.30 -1.89 12.35
CA VAL A 11 -12.61 -2.94 11.59
C VAL A 11 -11.35 -2.39 10.94
N LEU A 12 -11.42 -1.22 10.30
CA LEU A 12 -10.26 -0.56 9.69
C LEU A 12 -9.17 -0.23 10.72
N VAL A 13 -9.58 0.33 11.87
CA VAL A 13 -8.66 0.63 12.97
C VAL A 13 -8.02 -0.64 13.52
N LYS A 14 -8.78 -1.73 13.67
CA LYS A 14 -8.24 -3.02 14.10
C LYS A 14 -7.22 -3.57 13.10
N VAL A 15 -7.54 -3.60 11.81
CA VAL A 15 -6.60 -4.08 10.77
C VAL A 15 -5.32 -3.24 10.78
N TYR A 16 -5.44 -1.92 10.88
CA TYR A 16 -4.28 -1.03 10.97
C TYR A 16 -3.45 -1.29 12.23
N SER A 17 -4.09 -1.40 13.41
CA SER A 17 -3.41 -1.66 14.68
C SER A 17 -2.66 -2.99 14.66
N ASP A 18 -3.31 -4.05 14.16
CA ASP A 18 -2.68 -5.38 13.99
C ASP A 18 -1.50 -5.28 13.01
N ALA A 19 -1.63 -4.48 11.94
CA ALA A 19 -0.58 -4.27 10.95
C ALA A 19 0.65 -3.57 11.55
N VAL A 20 0.42 -2.48 12.27
CA VAL A 20 1.45 -1.69 12.96
C VAL A 20 2.17 -2.56 13.98
N THR A 21 1.43 -3.28 14.83
CA THR A 21 2.00 -4.19 15.83
C THR A 21 2.90 -5.24 15.17
N LYS A 22 2.49 -5.78 14.02
CA LYS A 22 3.30 -6.77 13.29
C LYS A 22 4.56 -6.18 12.67
N LEU A 23 4.54 -4.94 12.20
CA LEU A 23 5.72 -4.23 11.72
C LEU A 23 6.73 -4.01 12.86
N PHE A 24 6.25 -3.48 14.00
CA PHE A 24 7.10 -3.13 15.13
C PHE A 24 7.61 -4.33 15.94
N SER A 25 6.93 -5.48 15.87
CA SER A 25 7.46 -6.74 16.43
C SER A 25 8.60 -7.36 15.60
N ARG A 26 8.89 -6.81 14.40
CA ARG A 26 9.91 -7.35 13.48
C ARG A 26 10.85 -6.27 12.93
N PRO A 27 11.49 -5.44 13.78
CA PRO A 27 12.22 -4.25 13.35
C PRO A 27 13.42 -4.59 12.45
N SER A 28 14.19 -5.63 12.78
CA SER A 28 15.34 -6.05 11.96
C SER A 28 14.92 -6.57 10.59
N ARG A 29 13.78 -7.26 10.50
CA ARG A 29 13.22 -7.70 9.22
C ARG A 29 12.79 -6.50 8.39
N LEU A 30 12.14 -5.52 9.00
CA LEU A 30 11.71 -4.29 8.32
C LEU A 30 12.91 -3.49 7.80
N ALA A 31 13.97 -3.34 8.59
CA ALA A 31 15.21 -2.68 8.17
C ALA A 31 15.91 -3.43 7.02
N GLY A 32 16.05 -4.76 7.13
CA GLY A 32 16.62 -5.60 6.07
C GLY A 32 15.79 -5.57 4.78
N MET A 33 14.46 -5.54 4.91
CA MET A 33 13.54 -5.40 3.79
C MET A 33 13.77 -4.09 3.03
N ARG A 34 13.82 -2.95 3.75
CA ARG A 34 14.11 -1.64 3.16
C ARG A 34 15.47 -1.62 2.46
N ALA A 35 16.53 -2.09 3.13
CA ALA A 35 17.87 -2.09 2.56
C ALA A 35 17.96 -2.93 1.28
N ARG A 36 17.31 -4.10 1.25
CA ARG A 36 17.28 -4.94 0.04
C ARG A 36 16.43 -4.32 -1.06
N PHE A 37 15.32 -3.68 -0.73
CA PHE A 37 14.51 -2.93 -1.70
C PHE A 37 15.34 -1.83 -2.38
N LEU A 38 16.07 -1.02 -1.59
CA LEU A 38 16.90 0.07 -2.14
C LEU A 38 17.94 -0.45 -3.13
N ARG A 39 18.63 -1.55 -2.79
CA ARG A 39 19.59 -2.19 -3.72
C ARG A 39 18.92 -2.73 -4.99
N MET A 40 17.72 -3.29 -4.86
CA MET A 40 16.98 -3.78 -6.04
C MET A 40 16.49 -2.63 -6.90
N PHE A 41 16.07 -1.52 -6.30
CA PHE A 41 15.57 -0.34 -7.01
C PHE A 41 16.63 0.26 -7.94
N GLU A 42 17.88 0.30 -7.50
CA GLU A 42 19.02 0.77 -8.31
C GLU A 42 19.25 -0.09 -9.56
N VAL A 43 18.81 -1.35 -9.55
CA VAL A 43 18.98 -2.28 -10.66
C VAL A 43 17.71 -2.35 -11.52
N ASP A 44 16.57 -2.62 -10.91
CA ASP A 44 15.29 -2.79 -11.57
C ASP A 44 14.12 -2.43 -10.63
N MET A 45 13.37 -1.39 -10.99
CA MET A 45 12.20 -0.93 -10.25
C MET A 45 11.08 -1.98 -10.16
N ASP A 46 10.83 -2.76 -11.21
CA ASP A 46 9.78 -3.79 -11.23
C ASP A 46 10.13 -4.92 -10.27
N MET A 47 11.40 -5.33 -10.29
CA MET A 47 11.92 -6.32 -9.33
C MET A 47 11.79 -5.82 -7.89
N ALA A 48 12.16 -4.56 -7.62
CA ALA A 48 12.04 -3.96 -6.29
C ALA A 48 10.59 -3.92 -5.79
N ALA A 49 9.65 -3.50 -6.65
CA ALA A 49 8.23 -3.46 -6.32
C ALA A 49 7.66 -4.86 -6.02
N ARG A 50 7.96 -5.85 -6.86
CA ARG A 50 7.55 -7.26 -6.63
C ARG A 50 8.12 -7.82 -5.34
N TYR A 51 9.41 -7.59 -5.10
CA TYR A 51 10.08 -8.03 -3.88
C TYR A 51 9.38 -7.48 -2.63
N LEU A 52 9.07 -6.19 -2.61
CA LEU A 52 8.39 -5.56 -1.48
C LEU A 52 7.00 -6.16 -1.24
N ILE A 53 6.22 -6.36 -2.30
CA ILE A 53 4.89 -6.99 -2.22
C ILE A 53 5.00 -8.41 -1.65
N TRP A 54 6.00 -9.18 -2.07
CA TRP A 54 6.21 -10.54 -1.57
C TRP A 54 6.62 -10.56 -0.10
N GLU A 55 7.55 -9.71 0.31
CA GLU A 55 7.96 -9.61 1.71
C GLU A 55 6.81 -9.18 2.62
N LEU A 56 6.00 -8.22 2.19
CA LEU A 56 4.80 -7.80 2.91
C LEU A 56 3.78 -8.94 2.96
N SER A 57 3.53 -9.63 1.84
CA SER A 57 2.63 -10.79 1.80
C SER A 57 3.07 -11.88 2.79
N ASP A 58 4.35 -12.23 2.79
CA ASP A 58 4.92 -13.23 3.70
C ASP A 58 4.87 -12.75 5.16
N MET A 59 5.14 -11.47 5.41
CA MET A 59 5.06 -10.86 6.73
C MET A 59 3.64 -10.96 7.30
N PHE A 60 2.63 -10.68 6.48
CA PHE A 60 1.22 -10.69 6.86
C PHE A 60 0.51 -12.03 6.66
N SER A 61 1.22 -13.05 6.16
CA SER A 61 0.72 -14.39 5.86
C SER A 61 -0.48 -14.34 4.90
N LEU A 62 -0.33 -13.55 3.83
CA LEU A 62 -1.29 -13.40 2.75
C LEU A 62 -0.77 -14.09 1.47
N PRO A 63 -1.67 -14.55 0.59
CA PRO A 63 -1.28 -14.94 -0.76
C PRO A 63 -0.54 -13.80 -1.46
N ARG A 64 0.44 -14.12 -2.30
CA ARG A 64 1.18 -13.11 -3.06
C ARG A 64 0.31 -12.63 -4.24
N PRO A 65 -0.10 -11.35 -4.29
CA PRO A 65 -0.81 -10.84 -5.44
C PRO A 65 0.13 -10.72 -6.64
N ARG A 66 -0.42 -10.80 -7.85
CA ARG A 66 0.31 -10.43 -9.06
C ARG A 66 0.60 -8.93 -8.98
N ALA A 67 1.82 -8.54 -9.28
CA ALA A 67 2.22 -7.15 -9.26
C ALA A 67 2.76 -6.74 -10.62
N TYR A 68 2.40 -5.53 -11.04
CA TYR A 68 2.91 -4.95 -12.28
C TYR A 68 3.12 -3.45 -12.11
N LEU A 69 4.25 -2.96 -12.63
CA LEU A 69 4.45 -1.53 -12.79
C LEU A 69 3.79 -1.03 -14.07
N VAL A 70 3.01 0.04 -13.95
CA VAL A 70 2.50 0.79 -15.09
C VAL A 70 3.36 2.03 -15.26
N ARG A 71 4.14 2.09 -16.35
CA ARG A 71 4.86 3.32 -16.72
C ARG A 71 3.87 4.29 -17.30
N ASP A 72 3.60 5.39 -16.59
CA ASP A 72 2.71 6.42 -17.09
C ASP A 72 3.37 7.21 -18.23
N ARG A 73 2.80 7.14 -19.44
CA ARG A 73 3.25 7.90 -20.62
C ARG A 73 2.58 9.27 -20.73
N ARG A 74 1.73 9.69 -19.79
CA ARG A 74 0.99 10.96 -19.86
C ARG A 74 1.74 12.10 -19.16
N PHE A 75 2.80 12.58 -19.80
CA PHE A 75 3.36 13.91 -19.55
C PHE A 75 2.79 14.90 -20.56
N ARG A 76 2.02 15.90 -20.10
CA ARG A 76 2.10 17.27 -20.64
C ARG A 76 1.65 18.31 -19.59
N LEU A 77 2.63 19.09 -19.14
CA LEU A 77 2.50 20.46 -18.64
C LEU A 77 1.58 21.24 -19.60
N TRP A 78 0.45 21.78 -19.14
CA TRP A 78 -0.34 22.94 -19.62
C TRP A 78 -1.65 23.04 -18.79
N GLY A 79 -1.57 22.86 -17.45
CA GLY A 79 -2.71 23.04 -16.53
C GLY A 79 -3.41 21.76 -16.04
N LEU A 80 -2.69 20.94 -15.28
CA LEU A 80 -3.11 19.75 -14.52
C LEU A 80 -3.48 18.48 -15.30
N VAL A 81 -2.69 17.41 -15.10
CA VAL A 81 -3.04 16.13 -14.42
C VAL A 81 -1.73 15.34 -14.26
N ILE A 82 -1.32 15.01 -13.03
CA ILE A 82 -0.40 13.88 -12.78
C ILE A 82 -0.99 13.08 -11.62
N ALA A 83 -1.86 12.14 -11.92
CA ALA A 83 -2.41 11.25 -10.92
C ALA A 83 -1.54 9.98 -10.87
N ARG A 84 -0.61 9.95 -9.90
CA ARG A 84 0.16 8.76 -9.52
C ARG A 84 -0.80 7.75 -8.88
N LEU A 85 -1.62 7.08 -9.71
CA LEU A 85 -2.66 6.18 -9.23
C LEU A 85 -2.10 4.76 -9.19
N GLY A 86 -1.72 4.30 -8.00
CA GLY A 86 -1.75 2.88 -7.73
C GLY A 86 -3.18 2.36 -7.88
N TRP A 87 -3.30 1.07 -8.18
CA TRP A 87 -4.57 0.38 -8.26
C TRP A 87 -4.41 -0.98 -7.59
N TYR A 88 -5.41 -1.35 -6.80
CA TYR A 88 -5.53 -2.68 -6.26
C TYR A 88 -6.85 -3.35 -6.69
N SER A 89 -6.75 -4.62 -7.10
CA SER A 89 -7.87 -5.56 -7.23
C SER A 89 -7.53 -6.88 -6.54
N ARG A 90 -8.53 -7.70 -6.21
CA ARG A 90 -8.46 -8.93 -5.38
C ARG A 90 -7.18 -9.78 -5.40
N ARG A 91 -6.48 -9.85 -6.53
CA ARG A 91 -5.23 -10.61 -6.68
C ARG A 91 -4.16 -9.86 -7.44
N GLU A 92 -4.36 -8.57 -7.70
CA GLU A 92 -3.48 -7.78 -8.54
C GLU A 92 -3.25 -6.40 -7.92
N ILE A 93 -1.98 -6.04 -7.82
CA ILE A 93 -1.53 -4.70 -7.42
C ILE A 93 -0.84 -4.08 -8.62
N GLY A 94 -1.47 -3.06 -9.19
CA GLY A 94 -0.90 -2.19 -10.21
C GLY A 94 -0.29 -0.96 -9.54
N VAL A 95 0.99 -0.69 -9.81
CA VAL A 95 1.65 0.49 -9.26
C VAL A 95 2.03 1.42 -10.42
N SER A 96 1.43 2.59 -10.45
CA SER A 96 1.80 3.61 -11.44
C SER A 96 3.08 4.31 -11.01
N VAL A 97 4.08 4.27 -11.89
CA VAL A 97 5.41 4.85 -11.64
C VAL A 97 5.66 6.00 -12.60
N SER A 98 6.12 7.12 -12.04
CA SER A 98 6.61 8.26 -12.81
C SER A 98 8.10 8.05 -13.13
N ALA A 99 8.58 8.64 -14.22
CA ALA A 99 10.00 8.68 -14.54
C ALA A 99 10.85 9.38 -13.46
N ALA A 100 10.23 10.21 -12.63
CA ALA A 100 10.87 10.92 -11.51
C ALA A 100 10.65 10.26 -10.14
N SER A 101 10.16 9.01 -10.09
CA SER A 101 9.90 8.32 -8.82
C SER A 101 11.19 8.03 -8.07
N ASP A 102 11.36 8.60 -6.88
CA ASP A 102 12.43 8.24 -5.93
C ASP A 102 12.13 6.88 -5.26
N PRO A 103 13.16 6.16 -4.75
CA PRO A 103 12.99 4.81 -4.22
C PRO A 103 11.98 4.72 -3.07
N TYR A 104 12.00 5.67 -2.15
CA TYR A 104 11.06 5.68 -1.03
C TYR A 104 9.65 6.04 -1.48
N GLY A 105 9.49 6.96 -2.43
CA GLY A 105 8.20 7.22 -3.05
C GLY A 105 7.61 5.99 -3.73
N LEU A 106 8.43 5.16 -4.39
CA LEU A 106 7.98 3.87 -4.91
C LEU A 106 7.61 2.91 -3.78
N MET A 107 8.45 2.79 -2.75
CA MET A 107 8.21 1.94 -1.59
C MET A 107 6.86 2.28 -0.91
N GLU A 108 6.58 3.57 -0.74
CA GLU A 108 5.32 4.08 -0.18
C GLU A 108 4.14 3.77 -1.09
N THR A 109 4.27 4.01 -2.40
CA THR A 109 3.18 3.70 -3.35
C THR A 109 2.82 2.22 -3.29
N VAL A 110 3.83 1.34 -3.29
CA VAL A 110 3.63 -0.11 -3.20
C VAL A 110 3.00 -0.51 -1.86
N ALA A 111 3.50 0.04 -0.75
CA ALA A 111 3.00 -0.27 0.59
C ALA A 111 1.56 0.24 0.80
N HIS A 112 1.21 1.39 0.22
CA HIS A 112 -0.14 1.94 0.22
C HIS A 112 -1.12 0.97 -0.45
N GLU A 113 -0.84 0.54 -1.67
CA GLU A 113 -1.70 -0.42 -2.38
C GLU A 113 -1.75 -1.78 -1.68
N PHE A 114 -0.64 -2.22 -1.09
CA PHE A 114 -0.62 -3.42 -0.28
C PHE A 114 -1.54 -3.32 0.95
N PHE A 115 -1.67 -2.13 1.56
CA PHE A 115 -2.59 -1.97 2.68
C PHE A 115 -4.05 -2.18 2.28
N HIS A 116 -4.47 -1.69 1.10
CA HIS A 116 -5.80 -1.99 0.56
C HIS A 116 -6.02 -3.50 0.37
N TYR A 117 -4.99 -4.20 -0.13
CA TYR A 117 -5.02 -5.66 -0.23
C TYR A 117 -5.16 -6.35 1.13
N LEU A 118 -4.44 -5.87 2.13
CA LEU A 118 -4.51 -6.36 3.51
C LEU A 118 -5.91 -6.14 4.10
N VAL A 119 -6.48 -4.95 3.93
CA VAL A 119 -7.82 -4.62 4.40
C VAL A 119 -8.86 -5.51 3.74
N GLU A 120 -8.87 -5.66 2.41
CA GLU A 120 -9.84 -6.55 1.75
C GLU A 120 -9.69 -8.01 2.23
N SER A 121 -8.45 -8.46 2.43
CA SER A 121 -8.15 -9.82 2.91
C SER A 121 -8.61 -10.07 4.35
N LYS A 122 -8.64 -9.05 5.21
CA LYS A 122 -8.95 -9.18 6.65
C LYS A 122 -10.37 -8.73 7.03
N ALA A 123 -10.90 -7.70 6.36
CA ALA A 123 -12.22 -7.13 6.66
C ALA A 123 -13.37 -7.91 5.98
N GLY A 124 -13.06 -8.77 5.00
CA GLY A 124 -14.01 -9.71 4.42
C GLY A 124 -15.06 -9.07 3.51
N SER A 125 -16.12 -9.84 3.21
CA SER A 125 -17.09 -9.53 2.16
C SER A 125 -18.01 -8.34 2.46
N GLY A 126 -18.32 -8.08 3.74
CA GLY A 126 -19.15 -6.97 4.19
C GLY A 126 -18.50 -5.61 3.93
N TYR A 127 -17.17 -5.53 4.09
CA TYR A 127 -16.42 -4.30 3.88
C TYR A 127 -16.54 -3.76 2.45
N ARG A 128 -16.70 -4.63 1.45
CA ARG A 128 -16.84 -4.20 0.05
C ARG A 128 -18.04 -3.28 -0.19
N ARG A 129 -19.14 -3.49 0.54
CA ARG A 129 -20.32 -2.63 0.43
C ARG A 129 -20.07 -1.30 1.12
N ALA A 130 -19.37 -1.30 2.26
CA ALA A 130 -19.00 -0.11 3.02
C ALA A 130 -17.94 0.75 2.31
N ARG A 131 -16.96 0.15 1.59
CA ARG A 131 -15.93 0.85 0.81
C ARG A 131 -16.48 1.73 -0.33
N ARG A 132 -17.75 1.51 -0.71
CA ARG A 132 -18.45 2.41 -1.65
C ARG A 132 -18.86 3.73 -1.00
N HIS A 133 -18.92 3.78 0.32
CA HIS A 133 -19.13 5.00 1.06
C HIS A 133 -17.83 5.82 1.08
N TRP A 134 -17.92 7.09 0.67
CA TRP A 134 -16.75 7.96 0.52
C TRP A 134 -15.93 8.08 1.81
N LEU A 135 -16.59 8.22 2.96
CA LEU A 135 -15.90 8.38 4.25
C LEU A 135 -15.12 7.13 4.67
N ALA A 136 -15.67 5.92 4.43
CA ALA A 136 -14.96 4.68 4.72
C ALA A 136 -13.72 4.51 3.83
N ARG A 137 -13.80 4.96 2.57
CA ARG A 137 -12.65 5.02 1.67
C ARG A 137 -11.61 6.04 2.14
N SER A 138 -12.03 7.25 2.49
CA SER A 138 -11.10 8.29 2.97
C SER A 138 -10.36 7.87 4.25
N VAL A 139 -11.01 7.16 5.16
CA VAL A 139 -10.36 6.60 6.35
C VAL A 139 -9.38 5.49 5.96
N GLU A 140 -9.77 4.58 5.07
CA GLU A 140 -8.87 3.54 4.56
C GLU A 140 -7.61 4.13 3.90
N ASP A 141 -7.78 5.12 3.03
CA ASP A 141 -6.68 5.80 2.30
C ASP A 141 -5.73 6.51 3.28
N ALA A 142 -6.26 7.18 4.31
CA ALA A 142 -5.45 7.83 5.34
C ALA A 142 -4.64 6.81 6.17
N LEU A 143 -5.21 5.65 6.46
CA LEU A 143 -4.50 4.56 7.16
C LEU A 143 -3.46 3.90 6.24
N ALA A 144 -3.76 3.75 4.95
CA ALA A 144 -2.83 3.25 3.94
C ALA A 144 -1.62 4.17 3.79
N GLU A 145 -1.81 5.49 3.77
CA GLU A 145 -0.73 6.47 3.74
C GLU A 145 0.17 6.37 4.98
N ARG A 146 -0.41 6.26 6.18
CA ARG A 146 0.36 6.09 7.42
C ARG A 146 1.13 4.78 7.42
N PHE A 147 0.50 3.68 7.02
CA PHE A 147 1.15 2.38 6.87
C PHE A 147 2.32 2.44 5.89
N ALA A 148 2.13 3.12 4.75
CA ALA A 148 3.17 3.29 3.74
C ALA A 148 4.41 4.02 4.29
N ARG A 149 4.22 5.11 5.03
CA ARG A 149 5.32 5.85 5.68
C ARG A 149 6.04 4.99 6.73
N LEU A 150 5.29 4.19 7.48
CA LEU A 150 5.87 3.23 8.43
C LEU A 150 6.70 2.17 7.71
N VAL A 151 6.24 1.66 6.56
CA VAL A 151 7.01 0.71 5.76
C VAL A 151 8.26 1.36 5.18
N SER A 152 8.17 2.59 4.69
CA SER A 152 9.30 3.31 4.08
C SER A 152 10.36 3.77 5.08
N GLY A 153 9.96 3.99 6.33
CA GLY A 153 10.82 4.58 7.34
C GLY A 153 10.98 6.10 7.18
N ARG A 154 10.19 6.75 6.30
CA ARG A 154 10.10 8.21 6.22
C ARG A 154 9.19 8.82 7.29
N CYS A 155 8.76 8.04 8.27
CA CYS A 155 8.30 8.60 9.53
C CYS A 155 9.46 9.37 10.18
N GLY A 156 9.54 10.67 9.94
CA GLY A 156 10.17 11.58 10.88
C GLY A 156 9.39 11.61 12.20
N PRO A 157 9.99 12.13 13.29
CA PRO A 157 9.24 12.46 14.50
C PRO A 157 8.02 13.35 14.20
#